data_AF-A0A257IPF5-F1
#
_entry.id   AF-A0A257IPF5-F1
#
_cell.length_a   1.000
_cell.length_b   1.000
_cell.length_c   1.000
_cell.angle_alpha   90.00
_cell.angle_beta   90.00
_cell.angle_gamma   90.00
#
_symmetry.space_group_name_H-M   'P 1'
#
loop_
_entity.id
_entity.type
_entity.pdbx_description
1 polymer ?
#
loop_
_entity_poly.entity_id
_entity_poly.type
_entity_poly.pdbx_seq_one_letter_code
_entity_poly.pdbx_strand_id
1 'polypeptide(L)' 'MQQPKVFIPADDVSKILEMSKDVFNNDEELNFIKSCLYYLMEGVSAEHAIDMAMIDYLIDL' A
#
# COMPACT_ATOMS: atom_id res chain seq x y z
N MET A 1 -25.51 2.80 0.75
CA MET A 1 -24.81 2.97 2.03
C MET A 1 -23.52 3.72 1.73
N GLN A 2 -23.24 4.86 2.36
CA GLN A 2 -21.96 5.55 2.15
C GLN A 2 -20.87 4.72 2.86
N GLN A 3 -19.81 4.34 2.15
CA GLN A 3 -18.65 3.73 2.79
C GLN A 3 -18.02 4.75 3.75
N PRO A 4 -17.63 4.36 4.97
CA PRO A 4 -16.95 5.26 5.88
C PRO A 4 -15.67 5.76 5.21
N LYS A 5 -15.49 7.08 5.18
CA LYS A 5 -14.26 7.68 4.67
C LYS A 5 -13.16 7.45 5.71
N VAL A 6 -12.18 6.62 5.39
CA VAL A 6 -10.99 6.46 6.22
C VAL A 6 -10.02 7.59 5.89
N PHE A 7 -9.52 8.28 6.92
CA PHE A 7 -8.47 9.27 6.77
C PHE A 7 -7.12 8.55 6.84
N ILE A 8 -6.32 8.71 5.79
CA ILE A 8 -4.95 8.20 5.74
C ILE A 8 -4.00 9.40 5.82
N PRO A 9 -3.06 9.44 6.77
CA PRO A 9 -2.04 10.48 6.84
C PRO A 9 -1.22 10.56 5.55
N ALA A 10 -0.95 11.78 5.09
CA ALA A 10 -0.14 11.99 3.89
C ALA A 10 1.28 11.44 4.02
N ASP A 11 1.84 11.43 5.24
CA ASP A 11 3.17 10.89 5.53
C ASP A 11 3.22 9.37 5.28
N ASP A 12 2.16 8.63 5.59
CA ASP A 12 2.06 7.19 5.35
C ASP A 12 1.99 6.89 3.85
N VAL A 13 1.25 7.70 3.09
CA VAL A 13 1.21 7.60 1.63
C VAL A 13 2.59 7.90 1.04
N SER A 14 3.29 8.90 1.59
CA SER A 14 4.62 9.30 1.11
C SER A 14 5.64 8.18 1.32
N LYS A 15 5.62 7.51 2.48
CA LYS A 15 6.45 6.32 2.74
C LYS A 15 6.19 5.20 1.72
N ILE A 16 4.93 4.90 1.41
CA ILE A 16 4.59 3.86 0.43
C ILE A 16 5.14 4.20 -0.96
N LEU A 17 4.96 5.45 -1.40
CA LEU A 17 5.44 5.91 -2.71
C LEU A 17 6.96 5.89 -2.81
N GLU A 18 7.66 6.25 -1.73
CA GLU A 18 9.13 6.16 -1.69
C GLU A 18 9.61 4.71 -1.81
N MET A 19 8.91 3.77 -1.19
CA MET A 19 9.26 2.35 -1.22
C MET A 19 8.93 1.66 -2.55
N SER A 20 7.93 2.13 -3.28
CA SER A 20 7.52 1.53 -4.56
C SER A 20 8.38 2.00 -5.74
N LYS A 21 9.00 3.17 -5.60
CA LYS A 21 9.71 3.85 -6.67
C LYS A 21 10.91 3.04 -7.15
N ASP A 22 11.03 2.89 -8.47
CA ASP A 22 12.14 2.22 -9.16
C ASP A 22 12.32 0.72 -8.81
N VAL A 23 11.39 0.12 -8.05
CA VAL A 23 11.40 -1.31 -7.68
C VAL A 23 10.56 -2.15 -8.64
N PHE A 24 9.45 -1.59 -9.12
CA PHE A 24 8.43 -2.26 -9.89
C PHE A 24 8.29 -1.66 -11.30
N ASN A 25 7.67 -2.39 -12.22
CA ASN A 25 7.11 -1.74 -13.40
C ASN A 25 5.82 -0.96 -13.02
N ASN A 26 5.33 -0.09 -13.91
CA ASN A 26 4.20 0.79 -13.61
C ASN A 26 2.92 0.05 -13.14
N ASP A 27 2.65 -1.13 -13.69
CA ASP A 27 1.44 -1.89 -13.37
C ASP A 27 1.57 -2.58 -12.01
N GLU A 28 2.74 -3.17 -11.75
CA GLU A 28 3.10 -3.75 -10.45
C GLU A 28 3.14 -2.68 -9.36
N GLU A 29 3.72 -1.51 -9.64
CA GLU A 29 3.75 -0.38 -8.71
C GLU A 29 2.33 0.04 -8.30
N LEU A 30 1.44 0.19 -9.29
CA LEU A 30 0.06 0.56 -9.02
C LEU A 30 -0.67 -0.50 -8.19
N ASN A 31 -0.42 -1.79 -8.43
CA ASN A 31 -1.02 -2.86 -7.66
C ASN A 31 -0.47 -2.92 -6.23
N PHE A 32 0.85 -2.77 -6.07
CA PHE A 32 1.51 -2.68 -4.77
C PHE A 32 0.97 -1.51 -3.94
N ILE A 33 0.82 -0.32 -4.53
CA ILE A 33 0.26 0.85 -3.85
C ILE A 33 -1.19 0.59 -3.42
N LYS A 34 -2.02 -0.04 -4.28
CA LYS A 34 -3.40 -0.40 -3.92
C LYS A 34 -3.45 -1.35 -2.73
N SER A 35 -2.59 -2.36 -2.69
CA SER A 35 -2.50 -3.29 -1.55
C SER A 35 -2.07 -2.59 -0.27
N CYS A 36 -1.07 -1.71 -0.34
CA CYS A 36 -0.67 -0.89 0.82
C CYS A 36 -1.84 -0.02 1.33
N LEU A 37 -2.56 0.65 0.43
CA LEU A 37 -3.72 1.47 0.79
C LEU A 37 -4.85 0.64 1.38
N TYR A 38 -5.07 -0.58 0.91
CA TYR A 38 -6.03 -1.51 1.50
C TYR A 38 -5.68 -1.79 2.97
N TYR A 39 -4.44 -2.15 3.27
CA TYR A 39 -4.01 -2.42 4.65
C TYR A 39 -4.06 -1.17 5.54
N LEU A 40 -3.74 0.01 5.01
CA LEU A 40 -3.92 1.26 5.74
C LEU A 40 -5.39 1.53 6.09
N MET A 41 -6.32 1.20 5.19
CA MET A 41 -7.76 1.34 5.47
C MET A 41 -8.25 0.40 6.57
N GLU A 42 -7.60 -0.76 6.74
CA GLU A 42 -7.86 -1.70 7.83
C GLU A 42 -7.24 -1.26 9.18
N GLY A 43 -6.55 -0.11 9.21
CA GLY A 43 -5.98 0.48 10.42
C GLY A 43 -4.58 -0.03 10.77
N VAL A 44 -3.90 -0.67 9.82
CA VAL A 44 -2.52 -1.13 9.95
C VAL A 44 -1.55 0.06 9.77
N SER A 45 -0.38 0.03 10.41
CA SER A 45 0.64 1.07 10.21
C SER A 45 1.26 0.98 8.80
N ALA A 46 1.83 2.09 8.30
CA ALA A 46 2.47 2.11 7.00
C ALA A 46 3.57 1.04 6.83
N GLU A 47 4.42 0.84 7.85
CA GLU A 47 5.47 -0.19 7.81
C GLU A 47 4.87 -1.60 7.62
N HIS A 48 3.86 -1.96 8.40
CA HIS A 48 3.22 -3.28 8.28
C HIS A 48 2.42 -3.42 6.98
N ALA A 49 1.78 -2.35 6.49
CA ALA A 49 1.07 -2.35 5.22
C ALA A 49 2.02 -2.63 4.04
N ILE A 50 3.23 -2.05 4.08
CA ILE A 50 4.30 -2.29 3.11
C ILE A 50 4.77 -3.75 3.18
N ASP A 51 5.04 -4.26 4.38
CA ASP A 51 5.49 -5.64 4.57
C ASP A 51 4.45 -6.65 4.05
N MET A 52 3.17 -6.45 4.37
CA MET A 52 2.08 -7.31 3.91
C MET A 52 1.90 -7.24 2.39
N ALA A 53 1.90 -6.03 1.81
CA ALA A 53 1.79 -5.87 0.36
C ALA A 53 2.97 -6.49 -0.40
N MET A 54 4.17 -6.46 0.17
CA MET A 54 5.35 -7.13 -0.39
C MET A 54 5.22 -8.65 -0.33
N ILE A 55 4.69 -9.19 0.78
CA ILE A 55 4.40 -10.62 0.90
C ILE A 55 3.38 -11.06 -0.16
N ASP A 56 2.27 -10.32 -0.31
CA ASP A 56 1.25 -10.61 -1.33
C ASP A 56 1.85 -10.62 -2.73
N TYR A 57 2.66 -9.60 -3.05
CA TYR A 57 3.37 -9.51 -4.33
C TYR A 57 4.28 -10.71 -4.59
N LEU A 58 5.02 -11.17 -3.58
CA LEU A 58 5.93 -12.32 -3.71
C LEU A 58 5.18 -13.67 -3.83
N ILE A 59 3.96 -13.77 -3.29
CA ILE A 59 3.13 -14.97 -3.39
C ILE A 59 2.44 -15.06 -4.75
N ASP A 60 2.08 -13.92 -5.34
CA ASP A 60 1.41 -13.85 -6.65
C ASP A 60 2.36 -14.05 -7.86
N LEU A 61 3.68 -14.19 -7.64
CA LEU A 61 4.73 -14.52 -8.63
C LEU A 61 4.88 -16.04 -8.86
#